data_AF-A0A3Q3MVX3-F1
#
_entry.id   AF-A0A3Q3MVX3-F1
#
_cell.length_a   1.000
_cell.length_b   1.000
_cell.length_c   1.000
_cell.angle_alpha   90.00
_cell.angle_beta   90.00
_cell.angle_gamma   90.00
#
_symmetry.space_group_name_H-M   'P 1'
#
loop_
_entity.id
_entity.type
_entity.pdbx_description
1 polymer ?
#
loop_
_entity_poly.entity_id
_entity_poly.type
_entity_poly.pdbx_seq_one_letter_code
_entity_poly.pdbx_strand_id
1 'polypeptide(L)'
;MDRRITRMAKAQPMISSRMIKDSLELPVSTVTVRRHLCEANLFSRIPRKVPLLKKRQFAKEHINWPKEKWRNILWTDETCMYKNYVCMCVCVYL
;
A
#
# COMPACT_ATOMS: atom_id res chain seq x y z
N MET A 1 -18.27 20.63 -8.30
CA MET A 1 -17.71 19.55 -7.47
C MET A 1 -17.16 20.17 -6.19
N ASP A 2 -17.64 19.73 -5.02
CA ASP A 2 -17.29 20.34 -3.74
C ASP A 2 -15.85 20.01 -3.34
N ARG A 3 -14.94 20.99 -3.48
CA ARG A 3 -13.49 20.79 -3.34
C ARG A 3 -13.07 20.41 -1.91
N ARG A 4 -13.92 20.70 -0.92
CA ARG A 4 -13.67 20.37 0.50
C ARG A 4 -13.78 18.86 0.74
N ILE A 5 -14.79 18.22 0.15
CA ILE A 5 -15.04 16.77 0.25
C ILE A 5 -13.85 15.99 -0.33
N THR A 6 -13.41 16.35 -1.54
CA THR A 6 -12.31 15.65 -2.22
C THR A 6 -10.97 15.86 -1.53
N ARG A 7 -10.71 17.05 -0.98
CA ARG A 7 -9.49 17.34 -0.22
C ARG A 7 -9.39 16.49 1.05
N MET A 8 -10.49 16.38 1.80
CA MET A 8 -10.49 15.61 3.05
C MET A 8 -10.33 14.11 2.80
N ALA A 9 -11.02 13.58 1.77
CA ALA A 9 -10.87 12.18 1.37
C ALA A 9 -9.44 11.84 0.90
N LYS A 10 -8.72 12.80 0.30
CA LYS A 10 -7.30 12.63 -0.08
C LYS A 10 -6.34 12.71 1.11
N ALA A 11 -6.61 13.60 2.06
CA ALA A 11 -5.79 13.73 3.26
C ALA A 11 -5.91 12.50 4.18
N GLN A 12 -7.10 11.92 4.26
CA GLN A 12 -7.39 10.74 5.09
C GLN A 12 -8.07 9.66 4.26
N PRO A 13 -7.31 8.77 3.59
CA PRO A 13 -7.87 7.79 2.65
C PRO A 13 -8.78 6.73 3.30
N MET A 14 -8.75 6.59 4.63
CA MET A 14 -9.60 5.66 5.39
C MET A 14 -10.87 6.31 5.95
N ILE A 15 -11.11 7.60 5.69
CA ILE A 15 -12.28 8.30 6.22
C ILE A 15 -13.59 7.81 5.56
N SER A 16 -14.64 7.64 6.37
CA SER A 16 -15.95 7.21 5.87
C SER A 16 -16.77 8.39 5.35
N SER A 17 -17.72 8.15 4.43
CA SER A 17 -18.63 9.19 3.93
C SER A 17 -19.50 9.83 5.02
N ARG A 18 -19.77 9.11 6.13
CA ARG A 18 -20.48 9.64 7.30
C ARG A 18 -19.60 10.64 8.05
N MET A 19 -18.38 10.23 8.38
CA MET A 19 -17.41 11.12 9.01
C MET A 19 -17.14 12.36 8.16
N ILE A 20 -17.05 12.23 6.83
CA ILE A 20 -16.88 13.39 5.95
C ILE A 20 -18.03 14.39 6.10
N LYS A 21 -19.27 13.91 6.17
CA LYS A 21 -20.46 14.74 6.33
C LYS A 21 -20.43 15.44 7.70
N ASP A 22 -20.15 14.69 8.76
CA ASP A 22 -20.18 15.20 10.14
C ASP A 22 -19.03 16.20 10.37
N SER A 23 -17.83 15.93 9.87
CA SER A 23 -16.66 16.81 9.99
C SER A 23 -16.78 18.12 9.20
N LEU A 24 -17.61 18.17 8.16
CA LEU A 24 -17.86 19.36 7.36
C LEU A 24 -19.22 20.01 7.67
N GLU A 25 -19.97 19.45 8.62
CA GLU A 25 -21.33 19.86 9.03
C GLU A 25 -22.26 20.10 7.83
N LEU A 26 -22.17 19.22 6.82
CA LEU A 26 -22.88 19.45 5.57
C LEU A 26 -24.37 19.07 5.71
N PRO A 27 -25.31 19.93 5.27
CA PRO A 27 -26.75 19.62 5.25
C PRO A 27 -27.11 18.70 4.06
N VAL A 28 -26.25 17.76 3.71
CA VAL A 28 -26.48 16.79 2.62
C VAL A 28 -26.52 15.36 3.13
N SER A 29 -27.24 14.52 2.39
CA SER A 29 -27.25 13.09 2.64
C SER A 29 -25.87 12.48 2.44
N THR A 30 -25.60 11.38 3.14
CA THR A 30 -24.37 10.59 2.97
C THR A 30 -24.27 9.97 1.58
N VAL A 31 -25.41 9.75 0.90
CA VAL A 31 -25.48 9.26 -0.48
C VAL A 31 -24.94 10.30 -1.45
N THR A 32 -25.27 11.59 -1.25
CA THR A 32 -24.76 12.69 -2.06
C THR A 32 -23.24 12.81 -1.93
N VAL A 33 -22.71 12.69 -0.71
CA VAL A 33 -21.25 12.67 -0.48
C VAL A 33 -20.60 11.50 -1.22
N ARG A 34 -21.19 10.30 -1.16
CA ARG A 34 -20.69 9.13 -1.89
C ARG A 34 -20.69 9.35 -3.41
N ARG A 35 -21.75 9.92 -3.98
CA ARG A 35 -21.82 10.24 -5.41
C ARG A 35 -20.70 11.19 -5.83
N HIS A 36 -20.48 12.27 -5.07
CA HIS A 36 -19.38 13.19 -5.35
C HIS A 36 -17.99 12.56 -5.26
N LEU A 37 -17.79 11.62 -4.33
CA LEU A 37 -16.54 10.85 -4.27
C LEU A 37 -16.35 9.97 -5.51
N CYS A 38 -17.42 9.29 -5.96
CA CYS A 38 -17.38 8.49 -7.19
C CYS A 38 -17.14 9.35 -8.45
N GLU A 39 -17.79 10.51 -8.57
CA GLU A 39 -17.55 11.48 -9.65
C GLU A 39 -16.10 11.96 -9.67
N ALA A 40 -15.45 12.02 -8.49
CA ALA A 40 -14.03 12.37 -8.34
C ALA A 40 -13.08 11.16 -8.47
N ASN A 41 -13.57 9.97 -8.86
CA ASN A 41 -12.83 8.70 -8.95
C ASN A 41 -12.18 8.26 -7.62
N LEU A 42 -12.76 8.64 -6.48
CA LEU A 42 -12.31 8.22 -5.16
C LEU A 42 -13.20 7.07 -4.66
N PHE A 43 -12.67 5.86 -4.76
CA PHE A 43 -13.36 4.63 -4.34
C PHE A 43 -12.77 4.09 -3.05
N SER A 44 -13.62 3.47 -2.23
CA SER A 44 -13.15 2.69 -1.09
C SER A 44 -12.37 1.47 -1.59
N ARG A 45 -11.17 1.27 -1.04
CA ARG A 45 -10.28 0.15 -1.34
C ARG A 45 -9.73 -0.42 -0.03
N ILE A 46 -9.47 -1.72 -0.02
CA ILE A 46 -8.83 -2.39 1.12
C ILE A 46 -7.31 -2.34 0.90
N PRO A 47 -6.50 -1.87 1.87
CA PRO A 47 -5.05 -1.87 1.74
C PRO A 47 -4.52 -3.32 1.71
N ARG A 48 -3.48 -3.57 0.91
CA ARG A 48 -2.84 -4.90 0.86
C ARG A 48 -2.00 -5.13 2.12
N LYS A 49 -2.05 -6.36 2.66
CA LYS A 49 -1.15 -6.83 3.72
C LYS A 49 0.25 -7.02 3.14
N VAL A 50 1.05 -5.97 3.19
CA VAL A 50 2.45 -6.01 2.74
C VAL A 50 3.37 -6.16 3.94
N PRO A 51 4.46 -6.94 3.83
CA PRO A 51 5.51 -6.96 4.84
C PRO A 51 6.01 -5.53 5.10
N LEU A 52 6.24 -5.18 6.36
CA LEU A 52 6.91 -3.93 6.70
C LEU A 52 8.40 -4.08 6.36
N LEU A 53 8.75 -3.80 5.10
CA LEU A 53 10.11 -3.88 4.59
C LEU A 53 10.95 -2.74 5.18
N LYS A 54 11.72 -3.02 6.24
CA LYS A 54 12.71 -2.09 6.80
C LYS A 54 14.04 -2.09 6.03
N LYS A 55 14.33 -3.17 5.30
CA LYS A 55 15.65 -3.40 4.68
C LYS A 55 15.62 -3.09 3.17
N ARG A 56 15.77 -1.81 2.82
CA ARG A 56 16.07 -1.38 1.42
C ARG A 56 17.57 -1.41 1.11
N GLN A 57 18.41 -1.62 2.12
CA GLN A 57 19.86 -1.48 2.02
C GLN A 57 20.48 -2.47 1.04
N PHE A 58 20.08 -3.76 1.12
CA PHE A 58 20.54 -4.80 0.20
C PHE A 58 20.25 -4.44 -1.26
N ALA A 59 19.02 -4.02 -1.58
CA ALA A 59 18.65 -3.61 -2.93
C ALA A 59 19.45 -2.41 -3.44
N LYS A 60 19.80 -1.45 -2.56
CA LYS A 60 20.62 -0.29 -2.93
C LYS A 60 22.08 -0.68 -3.21
N GLU A 61 22.66 -1.53 -2.39
CA GLU A 61 24.05 -1.98 -2.53
C GLU A 61 24.28 -2.86 -3.77
N HIS A 62 23.23 -3.56 -4.21
CA HIS A 62 23.32 -4.58 -5.26
C HIS A 62 22.74 -4.11 -6.61
N ILE A 63 22.31 -2.84 -6.72
CA ILE A 63 21.69 -2.30 -7.95
C ILE A 63 22.61 -2.36 -9.18
N ASN A 64 23.91 -2.16 -8.97
CA ASN A 64 24.94 -2.12 -10.02
C ASN A 64 25.66 -3.46 -10.21
N TRP A 65 25.14 -4.57 -9.66
CA TRP A 65 25.81 -5.85 -9.81
C TRP A 65 25.75 -6.37 -11.25
N PRO A 66 26.89 -6.82 -11.81
CA PRO A 66 26.93 -7.40 -13.15
C PRO A 66 26.18 -8.74 -13.17
N LYS A 67 25.65 -9.11 -14.34
CA LYS A 67 24.86 -10.34 -14.54
C LYS A 67 25.61 -11.61 -14.11
N GLU A 68 26.92 -11.65 -14.30
CA GLU A 68 27.78 -12.78 -13.89
C GLU A 68 27.69 -13.04 -12.39
N LYS A 69 27.65 -11.97 -11.58
CA LYS A 69 27.54 -12.09 -10.13
C LYS A 69 26.18 -12.63 -9.72
N TRP A 70 25.11 -12.23 -10.39
CA TRP A 70 23.76 -12.80 -10.17
C TRP A 70 23.67 -14.28 -10.49
N ARG A 71 24.42 -14.77 -11.50
CA ARG A 71 24.44 -16.21 -11.87
C ARG A 71 25.10 -17.09 -10.81
N ASN A 72 25.97 -16.53 -9.98
CA ASN A 72 26.67 -17.26 -8.93
C ASN A 72 25.92 -17.25 -7.59
N ILE A 73 24.79 -16.53 -7.48
CA ILE A 73 23.99 -16.51 -6.25
C ILE A 73 23.09 -17.73 -6.24
N LEU A 74 23.24 -18.56 -5.21
CA LEU A 74 22.27 -19.59 -4.91
C LEU A 74 21.14 -18.97 -4.07
N TRP A 75 19.93 -19.08 -4.59
CA TRP A 75 18.72 -18.68 -3.90
C TRP A 75 18.14 -19.89 -3.20
N THR A 76 18.07 -19.86 -1.87
CA THR A 76 17.30 -20.85 -1.10
C THR A 76 16.06 -20.17 -0.52
N ASP A 77 14.90 -20.73 -0.78
CA ASP A 77 13.64 -20.35 -0.15
C ASP A 77 13.23 -21.41 0.86
N GLU A 78 13.39 -21.12 2.15
CA GLU A 78 12.79 -21.94 3.19
C GLU A 78 11.29 -21.60 3.26
N THR A 79 10.46 -22.30 2.50
CA THR A 79 9.00 -22.23 2.67
C THR A 79 8.58 -23.08 3.87
N CYS A 80 8.38 -22.45 5.03
CA CYS A 80 7.73 -23.10 6.15
C CYS A 80 6.28 -23.44 5.78
N MET A 81 5.91 -24.72 5.76
CA MET A 81 4.55 -25.19 5.42
C MET A 81 3.45 -24.77 6.43
N TYR A 82 3.78 -24.02 7.48
CA TYR A 82 2.82 -23.55 8.47
C TYR A 82 2.92 -22.04 8.70
N LYS A 83 1.97 -21.31 8.10
CA LYS A 83 1.44 -19.98 8.44
C LYS A 83 2.42 -18.78 8.49
N ASN A 84 2.20 -17.86 7.53
CA ASN A 84 2.31 -16.40 7.67
C ASN A 84 3.66 -15.81 8.13
N TYR A 85 4.79 -16.35 7.67
CA TYR A 85 6.06 -15.63 7.77
C TYR A 85 6.69 -15.41 6.40
N VAL A 86 7.23 -14.21 6.25
CA VAL A 86 7.78 -13.66 5.01
C VAL A 86 9.01 -14.45 4.63
N CYS A 87 9.00 -15.00 3.42
CA CYS A 87 10.13 -15.66 2.80
C CYS A 87 11.31 -14.67 2.74
N MET A 88 12.33 -14.87 3.57
CA MET A 88 13.62 -14.21 3.41
C MET A 88 14.44 -15.12 2.51
N CYS A 89 14.60 -14.73 1.24
CA CYS A 89 15.64 -15.29 0.39
C CYS A 89 16.98 -15.10 1.10
N VAL A 90 17.57 -16.17 1.62
CA VAL A 90 18.92 -16.12 2.16
C VAL A 90 19.86 -16.29 0.98
N CYS A 91 20.58 -15.23 0.61
CA CYS A 91 21.69 -15.37 -0.34
C CYS A 91 22.83 -16.07 0.40
N VAL A 92 23.06 -17.35 0.07
CA VAL A 92 24.28 -18.04 0.48
C VAL A 92 25.35 -17.72 -0.57
N TYR A 93 26.41 -17.04 -0.15
CA TYR A 93 27.58 -16.82 -0.99
C TYR A 93 28.42 -18.10 -0.99
N LEU A 94 28.66 -18.66 -2.17
CA LEU A 94 29.74 -19.62 -2.42
C LEU A 94 31.03 -18.86 -2.74
#